data_AF-A0AAV1Q5I3-F1
#
_entry.id   AF-A0AAV1Q5I3-F1
#
_cell.length_a   1.000
_cell.length_b   1.000
_cell.length_c   1.000
_cell.angle_alpha   90.00
_cell.angle_beta   90.00
_cell.angle_gamma   90.00
#
_symmetry.space_group_name_H-M   'P 1'
#
loop_
_entity.id
_entity.type
_entity.pdbx_description
1 polymer ?
#
loop_
_entity_poly.entity_id
_entity_poly.type
_entity_poly.pdbx_seq_one_letter_code
_entity_poly.pdbx_strand_id
1 'polypeptide(L)'
;MQPSIRRRQTSALHAATVICSRSAGSAETEPVPLKPRFHLDLWLSFTVQSWVLDVGRPVVMLVLPADWFPLNRPSAAEYLHLLYNISTPLILLKLLERSPRTLPCPAVHLGVIAVVMGTSLHLVAESITRRLLLIGYQLHLSVRENPVMRNLKPSSVVDLFELLFYFDDTLGHLMWYVPLFLVLFLFFSGCFCHRKLEEKMPRAAWMLLAPNAAYYWYLITEGQTFILFIFTFFAMTAMVMHQRRRGMVPNGNGLFMLYSFSAALVLVAVWVSYLWNDGVLRKKHPGLIYVPQPRAVYTLHLHLHHNTQT
;
A
#
# COMPACT_ATOMS: atom_id res chain seq x y z
N MET A 1 42.93 -58.37 20.05
CA MET A 1 43.65 -57.14 19.66
C MET A 1 43.14 -56.71 18.30
N GLN A 2 42.60 -55.49 18.20
CA GLN A 2 41.96 -54.95 16.99
C GLN A 2 42.94 -54.83 15.80
N PRO A 3 42.48 -55.06 14.55
CA PRO A 3 43.16 -54.61 13.36
C PRO A 3 42.70 -53.22 12.92
N SER A 4 43.65 -52.45 12.41
CA SER A 4 43.50 -51.20 11.69
C SER A 4 43.29 -51.39 10.18
N ILE A 5 42.79 -50.33 9.53
CA ILE A 5 42.80 -49.98 8.07
C ILE A 5 41.45 -50.17 7.34
N ARG A 6 40.76 -49.06 6.99
CA ARG A 6 40.86 -48.41 5.65
C ARG A 6 40.14 -47.05 5.58
N ARG A 7 40.72 -46.16 4.78
CA ARG A 7 40.51 -44.71 4.61
C ARG A 7 39.84 -44.42 3.25
N ARG A 8 38.80 -43.57 3.19
CA ARG A 8 38.33 -42.69 2.08
C ARG A 8 36.95 -42.14 2.48
N GLN A 9 36.56 -40.86 2.41
CA GLN A 9 37.02 -39.68 1.69
C GLN A 9 36.74 -38.40 2.51
N THR A 10 37.77 -37.57 2.66
CA THR A 10 37.71 -36.13 2.92
C THR A 10 37.50 -35.38 1.60
N SER A 11 36.44 -34.57 1.46
CA SER A 11 36.41 -33.44 0.51
C SER A 11 35.15 -32.53 0.58
N ALA A 12 34.48 -32.38 1.73
CA ALA A 12 33.34 -31.44 1.83
C ALA A 12 33.40 -30.47 3.03
N LEU A 13 34.29 -30.68 4.01
CA LEU A 13 34.27 -29.93 5.27
C LEU A 13 35.26 -28.75 5.35
N HIS A 14 35.99 -28.45 4.27
CA HIS A 14 37.00 -27.38 4.26
C HIS A 14 36.56 -26.07 3.60
N ALA A 15 35.31 -25.97 3.12
CA ALA A 15 34.80 -24.76 2.47
C ALA A 15 33.91 -23.87 3.37
N ALA A 16 33.66 -24.25 4.62
CA ALA A 16 32.71 -23.55 5.50
C ALA A 16 33.34 -22.88 6.74
N THR A 17 34.67 -22.86 6.86
CA THR A 17 35.36 -22.38 8.08
C THR A 17 36.37 -21.27 7.80
N VAL A 18 36.04 -20.37 6.87
CA VAL A 18 36.79 -19.15 6.64
C VAL A 18 35.81 -17.98 6.85
N ILE A 19 36.19 -17.10 7.78
CA ILE A 19 35.47 -15.91 8.28
C ILE A 19 34.65 -16.17 9.56
N CYS A 20 35.32 -16.53 10.66
CA CYS A 20 34.96 -16.02 11.99
C CYS A 20 36.13 -16.23 12.97
N SER A 21 37.16 -15.41 12.83
CA SER A 21 38.21 -15.26 13.86
C SER A 21 38.96 -13.93 13.71
N ARG A 22 38.47 -12.90 14.41
CA ARG A 22 39.26 -11.75 14.91
C ARG A 22 38.71 -11.42 16.29
N SER A 23 39.27 -12.04 17.31
CA SER A 23 40.33 -11.53 18.21
C SER A 23 39.75 -10.69 19.36
N ALA A 24 39.81 -11.28 20.55
CA ALA A 24 39.56 -10.60 21.81
C ALA A 24 40.68 -9.60 22.11
N GLY A 25 40.31 -8.44 22.66
CA GLY A 25 41.20 -7.55 23.40
C GLY A 25 41.47 -6.18 22.76
N SER A 26 40.54 -5.24 22.95
CA SER A 26 40.86 -3.82 23.16
C SER A 26 39.62 -3.14 23.75
N ALA A 27 39.81 -2.26 24.72
CA ALA A 27 38.73 -1.52 25.37
C ALA A 27 38.05 -0.59 24.35
N GLU A 28 37.01 -1.10 23.67
CA GLU A 28 36.16 -0.29 22.81
C GLU A 28 35.11 0.40 23.67
N THR A 29 35.24 1.72 23.76
CA THR A 29 34.18 2.69 24.05
C THR A 29 32.78 2.12 23.85
N GLU A 30 31.96 2.16 24.91
CA GLU A 30 30.49 2.03 24.84
C GLU A 30 29.99 2.55 23.49
N PRO A 31 29.30 1.72 22.67
CA PRO A 31 28.84 2.16 21.36
C PRO A 31 27.90 3.34 21.60
N VAL A 32 28.37 4.54 21.23
CA VAL A 32 27.53 5.75 21.20
C VAL A 32 26.26 5.34 20.45
N PRO A 33 25.08 5.38 21.08
CA PRO A 33 23.87 4.87 20.44
C PRO A 33 23.70 5.65 19.13
N LEU A 34 23.85 4.95 18.00
CA LEU A 34 23.74 5.57 16.69
C LEU A 34 22.36 6.23 16.61
N LYS A 35 22.38 7.55 16.47
CA LYS A 35 21.18 8.37 16.38
C LYS A 35 20.27 7.81 15.26
N PRO A 36 18.99 7.49 15.54
CA PRO A 36 18.11 6.89 14.53
C PRO A 36 18.00 7.78 13.30
N ARG A 37 18.50 7.33 12.15
CA ARG A 37 18.44 8.14 10.93
C ARG A 37 17.05 8.05 10.29
N PHE A 38 16.52 9.18 9.84
CA PHE A 38 15.32 9.22 9.01
C PHE A 38 15.60 8.54 7.67
N HIS A 39 14.74 7.60 7.27
CA HIS A 39 14.91 6.81 6.04
C HIS A 39 14.40 7.57 4.82
N LEU A 40 15.05 8.71 4.50
CA LEU A 40 14.61 9.61 3.43
C LEU A 40 14.47 8.90 2.08
N ASP A 41 15.46 8.09 1.72
CA ASP A 41 15.49 7.34 0.47
C ASP A 41 14.28 6.38 0.36
N LEU A 42 13.91 5.71 1.45
CA LEU A 42 12.78 4.80 1.49
C LEU A 42 11.46 5.56 1.37
N TRP A 43 11.27 6.62 2.18
CA TRP A 43 10.03 7.40 2.16
C TRP A 43 9.84 8.15 0.86
N LEU A 44 10.91 8.71 0.30
CA LEU A 44 10.87 9.33 -1.01
C LEU A 44 10.51 8.30 -2.09
N SER A 45 11.13 7.12 -2.08
CA SER A 45 10.82 6.04 -3.03
C SER A 45 9.36 5.60 -2.91
N PHE A 46 8.86 5.39 -1.69
CA PHE A 46 7.47 5.05 -1.42
C PHE A 46 6.52 6.14 -1.93
N THR A 47 6.77 7.41 -1.60
CA THR A 47 5.94 8.53 -2.04
C THR A 47 5.94 8.68 -3.57
N VAL A 48 7.10 8.68 -4.22
CA VAL A 48 7.19 8.80 -5.68
C VAL A 48 6.52 7.62 -6.36
N GLN A 49 6.78 6.39 -5.90
CA GLN A 49 6.18 5.19 -6.46
C GLN A 49 4.65 5.23 -6.33
N SER A 50 4.13 5.59 -5.16
CA SER A 50 2.69 5.66 -4.90
C SER A 50 2.00 6.74 -5.73
N TRP A 51 2.61 7.92 -5.84
CA TRP A 51 2.02 9.01 -6.64
C TRP A 51 2.08 8.75 -8.13
N VAL A 52 3.21 8.27 -8.64
CA VAL A 52 3.39 8.09 -10.09
C VAL A 52 2.67 6.84 -10.59
N LEU A 53 2.73 5.74 -9.83
CA LEU A 53 2.26 4.43 -10.32
C LEU A 53 0.89 4.03 -9.77
N ASP A 54 0.40 4.67 -8.70
CA ASP A 54 -0.93 4.42 -8.15
C ASP A 54 -1.90 5.56 -8.44
N VAL A 55 -1.64 6.74 -7.86
CA VAL A 55 -2.47 7.93 -8.07
C VAL A 55 -2.38 8.43 -9.53
N GLY A 56 -1.24 8.24 -10.18
CA GLY A 56 -1.00 8.68 -11.55
C GLY A 56 -1.83 7.92 -12.59
N ARG A 57 -2.27 6.68 -12.31
CA ARG A 57 -3.05 5.88 -13.27
C ARG A 57 -4.34 6.58 -13.69
N PRO A 58 -5.25 6.97 -12.77
CA PRO A 58 -6.46 7.67 -13.15
C PRO A 58 -6.16 9.02 -13.82
N VAL A 59 -5.11 9.74 -13.42
CA VAL A 59 -4.73 11.02 -14.06
C VAL A 59 -4.33 10.81 -15.52
N VAL A 60 -3.48 9.83 -15.78
CA VAL A 60 -3.05 9.45 -17.14
C VAL A 60 -4.25 9.02 -17.98
N MET A 61 -5.23 8.36 -17.38
CA MET A 61 -6.47 8.00 -18.07
C MET A 61 -7.31 9.20 -18.49
N LEU A 62 -7.25 10.31 -17.76
CA LEU A 62 -7.99 11.54 -18.07
C LEU A 62 -7.28 12.42 -19.08
N VAL A 63 -5.95 12.47 -19.01
CA VAL A 63 -5.15 13.39 -19.84
C VAL A 63 -4.83 12.78 -21.21
N LEU A 64 -4.62 11.46 -21.29
CA LEU A 64 -4.30 10.81 -22.56
C LEU A 64 -5.57 10.40 -23.33
N PRO A 65 -5.66 10.74 -24.63
CA PRO A 65 -6.79 10.33 -25.46
C PRO A 65 -6.93 8.81 -25.52
N ALA A 66 -8.17 8.32 -25.50
CA ALA A 66 -8.46 6.90 -25.57
C ALA A 66 -7.95 6.25 -26.88
N ASP A 67 -7.94 7.02 -27.98
CA ASP A 67 -7.58 6.53 -29.33
C ASP A 67 -6.07 6.26 -29.50
N TRP A 68 -5.23 6.74 -28.58
CA TRP A 68 -3.78 6.53 -28.65
C TRP A 68 -3.39 5.08 -28.40
N PHE A 69 -4.24 4.30 -27.74
CA PHE A 69 -4.00 2.89 -27.46
C PHE A 69 -5.20 2.08 -27.94
N PRO A 70 -5.00 1.04 -28.77
CA PRO A 70 -6.11 0.22 -29.21
C PRO A 70 -6.70 -0.53 -28.01
N LEU A 71 -8.03 -0.61 -27.97
CA LEU A 71 -8.80 -1.22 -26.87
C LEU A 71 -8.39 -2.68 -26.56
N ASN A 72 -7.81 -3.40 -27.51
CA ASN A 72 -7.35 -4.79 -27.32
C ASN A 72 -5.88 -4.91 -26.85
N ARG A 73 -5.19 -3.81 -26.56
CA ARG A 73 -3.81 -3.79 -26.04
C ARG A 73 -3.74 -3.08 -24.69
N PRO A 74 -2.67 -3.34 -23.91
CA PRO A 74 -2.37 -2.52 -22.74
C PRO A 74 -2.13 -1.06 -23.13
N SER A 75 -2.63 -0.18 -22.28
CA SER A 75 -2.55 1.26 -22.34
C SER A 75 -1.54 1.78 -21.33
N ALA A 76 -1.20 3.08 -21.42
CA ALA A 76 -0.26 3.71 -20.49
C ALA A 76 -0.59 3.47 -19.00
N ALA A 77 -1.87 3.54 -18.61
CA ALA A 77 -2.30 3.28 -17.24
C ALA A 77 -2.05 1.83 -16.79
N GLU A 78 -2.23 0.85 -17.68
CA GLU A 78 -1.95 -0.56 -17.40
C GLU A 78 -0.45 -0.82 -17.30
N TYR A 79 0.39 -0.14 -18.09
CA TYR A 79 1.85 -0.21 -17.93
C TYR A 79 2.33 0.39 -16.61
N LEU A 80 1.73 1.50 -16.15
CA LEU A 80 2.02 2.06 -14.84
C LEU A 80 1.61 1.09 -13.71
N HIS A 81 0.47 0.42 -13.85
CA HIS A 81 0.04 -0.59 -12.88
C HIS A 81 0.95 -1.82 -12.89
N LEU A 82 1.38 -2.30 -14.05
CA LEU A 82 2.37 -3.38 -14.13
C LEU A 82 3.67 -3.00 -13.40
N LEU A 83 4.13 -1.76 -13.57
CA LEU A 83 5.30 -1.26 -12.84
C LEU A 83 5.02 -1.11 -11.34
N TYR A 84 3.79 -0.74 -10.94
CA TYR A 84 3.35 -0.76 -9.54
C TYR A 84 3.49 -2.17 -8.95
N ASN A 85 3.00 -3.20 -9.64
CA ASN A 85 3.03 -4.58 -9.18
C ASN A 85 4.46 -5.12 -8.99
N ILE A 86 5.41 -4.64 -9.80
CA ILE A 86 6.83 -5.00 -9.69
C ILE A 86 7.52 -4.21 -8.57
N SER A 87 7.25 -2.92 -8.45
CA SER A 87 7.96 -2.02 -7.52
C SER A 87 7.47 -2.10 -6.09
N THR A 88 6.15 -2.24 -5.87
CA THR A 88 5.54 -2.36 -4.54
C THR A 88 6.18 -3.44 -3.67
N PRO A 89 6.33 -4.71 -4.12
CA PRO A 89 6.94 -5.74 -3.29
C PRO A 89 8.39 -5.42 -2.92
N LEU A 90 9.16 -4.75 -3.80
CA LEU A 90 10.53 -4.33 -3.52
C LEU A 90 10.58 -3.27 -2.41
N ILE A 91 9.66 -2.30 -2.44
CA ILE A 91 9.57 -1.26 -1.40
C ILE A 91 9.11 -1.87 -0.06
N LEU A 92 8.15 -2.80 -0.09
CA LEU A 92 7.69 -3.49 1.12
C LEU A 92 8.79 -4.35 1.74
N LEU A 93 9.57 -5.06 0.93
CA LEU A 93 10.76 -5.78 1.42
C LEU A 93 11.77 -4.82 2.04
N LYS A 94 12.05 -3.68 1.42
CA LYS A 94 12.97 -2.67 1.98
C LYS A 94 12.46 -2.05 3.28
N LEU A 95 11.14 -1.87 3.42
CA LEU A 95 10.50 -1.47 4.69
C LEU A 95 10.73 -2.55 5.76
N LEU A 96 10.48 -3.82 5.43
CA LEU A 96 10.67 -4.92 6.36
C LEU A 96 12.14 -5.15 6.74
N GLU A 97 13.08 -5.02 5.81
CA GLU A 97 14.53 -5.12 6.07
C GLU A 97 15.02 -4.03 7.04
N ARG A 98 14.44 -2.83 6.94
CA ARG A 98 14.77 -1.69 7.82
C ARG A 98 13.95 -1.66 9.10
N SER A 99 12.95 -2.53 9.20
CA SER A 99 12.16 -2.69 10.41
C SER A 99 13.03 -3.35 11.50
N PRO A 100 13.08 -2.78 12.71
CA PRO A 100 13.76 -3.40 13.85
C PRO A 100 13.14 -4.73 14.29
N ARG A 101 11.92 -5.04 13.83
CA ARG A 101 11.25 -6.31 14.09
C ARG A 101 11.41 -7.23 12.89
N THR A 102 12.12 -8.33 13.11
CA THR A 102 12.28 -9.41 12.14
C THR A 102 11.05 -10.31 12.16
N LEU A 103 10.35 -10.40 11.03
CA LEU A 103 9.35 -11.44 10.80
C LEU A 103 10.03 -12.74 10.35
N PRO A 104 9.44 -13.93 10.60
CA PRO A 104 9.89 -15.16 9.99
C PRO A 104 9.91 -15.06 8.46
N CYS A 105 10.99 -15.51 7.82
CA CYS A 105 11.14 -15.44 6.36
C CYS A 105 9.90 -15.97 5.61
N PRO A 106 9.29 -17.12 5.97
CA PRO A 106 8.09 -17.60 5.28
C PRO A 106 6.93 -16.61 5.32
N ALA A 107 6.72 -15.91 6.45
CA ALA A 107 5.64 -14.94 6.59
C ALA A 107 5.87 -13.70 5.71
N VAL A 108 7.12 -13.24 5.59
CA VAL A 108 7.49 -12.14 4.69
C VAL A 108 7.21 -12.51 3.24
N HIS A 109 7.66 -13.70 2.80
CA HIS A 109 7.46 -14.16 1.43
C HIS A 109 5.98 -14.35 1.11
N LEU A 110 5.21 -14.98 2.00
CA LEU A 110 3.77 -15.13 1.83
C LEU A 110 3.05 -13.77 1.76
N GLY A 111 3.45 -12.80 2.60
CA GLY A 111 2.90 -11.44 2.55
C GLY A 111 3.19 -10.75 1.21
N VAL A 112 4.41 -10.85 0.71
CA VAL A 112 4.81 -10.29 -0.59
C VAL A 112 4.04 -10.97 -1.73
N ILE A 113 3.93 -12.30 -1.72
CA ILE A 113 3.15 -13.05 -2.71
C ILE A 113 1.68 -12.62 -2.68
N ALA A 114 1.09 -12.47 -1.48
CA ALA A 114 -0.27 -12.00 -1.34
C ALA A 114 -0.47 -10.61 -1.96
N VAL A 115 0.44 -9.66 -1.72
CA VAL A 115 0.38 -8.32 -2.33
C VAL A 115 0.47 -8.40 -3.85
N VAL A 116 1.40 -9.18 -4.40
CA VAL A 116 1.55 -9.33 -5.86
C VAL A 116 0.30 -9.95 -6.47
N MET A 117 -0.27 -10.98 -5.85
CA MET A 117 -1.52 -11.59 -6.31
C MET A 117 -2.69 -10.59 -6.24
N GLY A 118 -2.84 -9.87 -5.13
CA GLY A 118 -3.94 -8.92 -4.94
C GLY A 118 -3.89 -7.75 -5.93
N THR A 119 -2.71 -7.16 -6.10
CA THR A 119 -2.48 -6.09 -7.09
C THR A 119 -2.60 -6.59 -8.54
N SER A 120 -2.33 -7.86 -8.82
CA SER A 120 -2.55 -8.45 -10.15
C SER A 120 -4.03 -8.67 -10.45
N LEU A 121 -4.83 -9.09 -9.48
CA LEU A 121 -6.29 -9.16 -9.62
C LEU A 121 -6.86 -7.76 -9.88
N HIS A 122 -6.39 -6.76 -9.13
CA HIS A 122 -6.80 -5.38 -9.29
C HIS A 122 -6.46 -4.81 -10.67
N LEU A 123 -5.26 -5.10 -11.19
CA LEU A 123 -4.88 -4.73 -12.55
C LEU A 123 -5.87 -5.26 -13.60
N VAL A 124 -6.27 -6.54 -13.51
CA VAL A 124 -7.20 -7.14 -14.47
C VAL A 124 -8.58 -6.50 -14.38
N ALA A 125 -9.10 -6.31 -13.17
CA ALA A 125 -10.40 -5.68 -12.96
C ALA A 125 -10.41 -4.20 -13.37
N GLU A 126 -9.36 -3.44 -13.07
CA GLU A 126 -9.21 -2.05 -13.48
C GLU A 126 -9.10 -1.91 -15.01
N SER A 127 -8.36 -2.81 -15.67
CA SER A 127 -8.25 -2.90 -17.13
C SER A 127 -9.62 -3.09 -17.81
N ILE A 128 -10.44 -3.97 -17.25
CA ILE A 128 -11.78 -4.26 -17.74
C ILE A 128 -12.72 -3.08 -17.44
N THR A 129 -12.69 -2.55 -16.21
CA THR A 129 -13.47 -1.37 -15.81
C THR A 129 -13.22 -0.19 -16.74
N ARG A 130 -11.96 0.04 -17.14
CA ARG A 130 -11.60 1.10 -18.07
C ARG A 130 -12.32 0.98 -19.41
N ARG A 131 -12.39 -0.23 -19.96
CA ARG A 131 -13.08 -0.48 -21.24
C ARG A 131 -14.58 -0.33 -21.10
N LEU A 132 -15.12 -0.76 -19.97
CA LEU A 132 -16.52 -0.56 -19.62
C LEU A 132 -16.87 0.94 -19.50
N LEU A 133 -16.00 1.75 -18.89
CA LEU A 133 -16.20 3.20 -18.79
C LEU A 133 -16.34 3.87 -20.16
N LEU A 134 -15.53 3.46 -21.14
CA LEU A 134 -15.59 4.00 -22.51
C LEU A 134 -16.90 3.71 -23.23
N ILE A 135 -17.62 2.65 -22.84
CA ILE A 135 -18.94 2.32 -23.38
C ILE A 135 -20.10 2.79 -22.47
N GLY A 136 -19.80 3.68 -21.52
CA GLY A 136 -20.81 4.34 -20.67
C GLY A 136 -21.11 3.64 -19.35
N TYR A 137 -20.23 2.74 -18.87
CA TYR A 137 -20.41 2.11 -17.57
C TYR A 137 -20.31 3.13 -16.44
N GLN A 138 -21.32 3.14 -15.57
CA GLN A 138 -21.40 4.06 -14.44
C GLN A 138 -20.82 3.46 -13.15
N LEU A 139 -19.71 4.02 -12.64
CA LEU A 139 -19.00 3.53 -11.45
C LEU A 139 -19.79 3.63 -10.15
N HIS A 140 -20.82 4.48 -10.10
CA HIS A 140 -21.65 4.69 -8.91
C HIS A 140 -22.77 3.64 -8.77
N LEU A 141 -22.98 2.80 -9.79
CA LEU A 141 -23.96 1.72 -9.76
C LEU A 141 -23.29 0.37 -9.52
N SER A 142 -24.04 -0.58 -8.96
CA SER A 142 -23.61 -1.97 -8.91
C SER A 142 -23.60 -2.61 -10.31
N VAL A 143 -22.89 -3.73 -10.46
CA VAL A 143 -22.73 -4.44 -11.74
C VAL A 143 -24.10 -4.77 -12.37
N ARG A 144 -25.05 -5.31 -11.59
CA ARG A 144 -26.39 -5.69 -12.09
C ARG A 144 -27.32 -4.50 -12.34
N GLU A 145 -27.08 -3.38 -11.68
CA GLU A 145 -27.86 -2.17 -11.87
C GLU A 145 -27.39 -1.35 -13.06
N ASN A 146 -26.16 -1.59 -13.52
CA ASN A 146 -25.55 -0.83 -14.59
C ASN A 146 -26.26 -1.08 -15.94
N PRO A 147 -26.71 -0.02 -16.65
CA PRO A 147 -27.39 -0.15 -17.94
C PRO A 147 -26.56 -0.91 -18.99
N VAL A 148 -25.24 -0.69 -19.01
CA VAL A 148 -24.33 -1.39 -19.93
C VAL A 148 -24.40 -2.91 -19.73
N MET A 149 -24.41 -3.35 -18.47
CA MET A 149 -24.45 -4.77 -18.12
C MET A 149 -25.80 -5.40 -18.40
N ARG A 150 -26.91 -4.69 -18.14
CA ARG A 150 -28.27 -5.18 -18.40
C ARG A 150 -28.54 -5.45 -19.89
N ASN A 151 -27.84 -4.73 -20.76
CA ASN A 151 -27.97 -4.89 -22.21
C ASN A 151 -27.15 -6.07 -22.77
N LEU A 152 -26.24 -6.66 -21.97
CA LEU A 152 -25.42 -7.78 -22.41
C LEU A 152 -26.24 -9.07 -22.52
N LYS A 153 -26.01 -9.82 -23.60
CA LYS A 153 -26.51 -11.18 -23.79
C LYS A 153 -25.32 -12.11 -24.10
N PRO A 154 -25.26 -13.33 -23.54
CA PRO A 154 -26.21 -13.93 -22.60
C PRO A 154 -26.09 -13.36 -21.17
N SER A 155 -27.13 -13.52 -20.34
CA SER A 155 -27.15 -13.01 -18.95
C SER A 155 -26.06 -13.61 -18.06
N SER A 156 -25.58 -14.81 -18.38
CA SER A 156 -24.45 -15.45 -17.69
C SER A 156 -23.14 -14.65 -17.77
N VAL A 157 -22.99 -13.76 -18.76
CA VAL A 157 -21.84 -12.85 -18.84
C VAL A 157 -21.87 -11.84 -17.69
N VAL A 158 -23.04 -11.42 -17.22
CA VAL A 158 -23.17 -10.53 -16.06
C VAL A 158 -22.66 -11.22 -14.80
N ASP A 159 -22.96 -12.50 -14.63
CA ASP A 159 -22.47 -13.30 -13.49
C ASP A 159 -20.94 -13.46 -13.52
N LEU A 160 -20.33 -13.54 -14.71
CA LEU A 160 -18.87 -13.53 -14.87
C LEU A 160 -18.25 -12.20 -14.42
N PHE A 161 -18.86 -11.07 -14.77
CA PHE A 161 -18.41 -9.76 -14.30
C PHE A 161 -18.58 -9.61 -12.79
N GLU A 162 -19.66 -10.10 -12.20
CA GLU A 162 -19.81 -10.11 -10.74
C GLU A 162 -18.72 -10.92 -10.06
N LEU A 163 -18.42 -12.11 -10.58
CA LEU A 163 -17.34 -12.94 -10.02
C LEU A 163 -15.98 -12.25 -10.14
N LEU A 164 -15.69 -11.65 -11.30
CA LEU A 164 -14.47 -10.89 -11.52
C LEU A 164 -14.32 -9.74 -10.52
N PHE A 165 -15.37 -8.93 -10.36
CA PHE A 165 -15.34 -7.81 -9.41
C PHE A 165 -15.33 -8.28 -7.96
N TYR A 166 -15.95 -9.42 -7.63
CA TYR A 166 -15.81 -10.04 -6.32
C TYR A 166 -14.35 -10.44 -6.03
N PHE A 167 -13.65 -11.02 -7.01
CA PHE A 167 -12.23 -11.33 -6.88
C PHE A 167 -11.38 -10.07 -6.63
N ASP A 168 -11.69 -8.95 -7.26
CA ASP A 168 -10.97 -7.70 -7.04
C ASP A 168 -11.38 -7.03 -5.71
N ASP A 169 -12.64 -6.61 -5.61
CA ASP A 169 -13.18 -5.78 -4.54
C ASP A 169 -13.04 -6.45 -3.17
N THR A 170 -13.09 -7.77 -3.12
CA THR A 170 -12.97 -8.55 -1.87
C THR A 170 -11.59 -9.15 -1.73
N LEU A 171 -11.22 -10.10 -2.58
CA LEU A 171 -9.99 -10.88 -2.39
C LEU A 171 -8.73 -10.06 -2.73
N GLY A 172 -8.75 -9.35 -3.85
CA GLY A 172 -7.65 -8.51 -4.32
C GLY A 172 -7.30 -7.43 -3.30
N HIS A 173 -8.30 -6.66 -2.88
CA HIS A 173 -8.16 -5.65 -1.84
C HIS A 173 -7.68 -6.22 -0.49
N LEU A 174 -8.22 -7.36 -0.02
CA LEU A 174 -7.74 -7.97 1.22
C LEU A 174 -6.27 -8.39 1.12
N MET A 175 -5.91 -9.06 0.03
CA MET A 175 -4.55 -9.57 -0.19
C MET A 175 -3.52 -8.47 -0.44
N TRP A 176 -3.96 -7.30 -0.90
CA TRP A 176 -3.10 -6.13 -1.07
C TRP A 176 -3.00 -5.29 0.20
N TYR A 177 -4.14 -4.85 0.76
CA TYR A 177 -4.15 -3.85 1.83
C TYR A 177 -3.83 -4.44 3.20
N VAL A 178 -4.27 -5.66 3.52
CA VAL A 178 -3.97 -6.26 4.84
C VAL A 178 -2.45 -6.41 5.05
N PRO A 179 -1.68 -7.00 4.11
CA PRO A 179 -0.24 -7.05 4.26
C PRO A 179 0.42 -5.66 4.23
N LEU A 180 -0.06 -4.72 3.41
CA LEU A 180 0.47 -3.35 3.36
C LEU A 180 0.37 -2.65 4.73
N PHE A 181 -0.82 -2.62 5.33
CA PHE A 181 -1.03 -2.01 6.64
C PHE A 181 -0.28 -2.73 7.75
N LEU A 182 -0.17 -4.07 7.65
CA LEU A 182 0.65 -4.85 8.58
C LEU A 182 2.13 -4.49 8.50
N VAL A 183 2.70 -4.36 7.29
CA VAL A 183 4.10 -3.93 7.09
C VAL A 183 4.34 -2.55 7.67
N LEU A 184 3.44 -1.60 7.41
CA LEU A 184 3.51 -0.24 7.96
C LEU A 184 3.48 -0.26 9.49
N PHE A 185 2.57 -1.02 10.09
CA PHE A 185 2.48 -1.17 11.54
C PHE A 185 3.72 -1.80 12.16
N LEU A 186 4.26 -2.85 11.53
CA LEU A 186 5.47 -3.52 12.00
C LEU A 186 6.69 -2.60 11.93
N PHE A 187 6.84 -1.88 10.83
CA PHE A 187 7.89 -0.87 10.69
C PHE A 187 7.76 0.22 11.77
N PHE A 188 6.54 0.76 11.95
CA PHE A 188 6.25 1.74 13.00
C PHE A 188 6.61 1.21 14.39
N SER A 189 6.39 -0.08 14.64
CA SER A 189 6.64 -0.67 15.95
C SER A 189 8.10 -0.68 16.42
N GLY A 190 9.04 -0.53 15.48
CA GLY A 190 10.44 -0.31 15.79
C GLY A 190 10.90 1.15 15.72
N CYS A 191 10.02 2.09 15.36
CA CYS A 191 10.36 3.51 15.24
C CYS A 191 10.34 4.26 16.58
N PHE A 192 10.96 3.69 17.62
CA PHE A 192 11.01 4.27 18.96
C PHE A 192 12.45 4.45 19.42
N CYS A 193 12.71 5.53 20.15
CA CYS A 193 13.99 5.83 20.78
C CYS A 193 13.79 6.26 22.24
N HIS A 194 14.86 6.22 23.03
CA HIS A 194 14.81 6.73 24.40
C HIS A 194 14.53 8.23 24.40
N ARG A 195 13.75 8.72 25.38
CA ARG A 195 13.41 10.15 25.49
C ARG A 195 14.63 11.10 25.53
N LYS A 196 15.78 10.63 26.02
CA LYS A 196 17.04 11.41 25.99
C LYS A 196 17.55 11.69 24.56
N LEU A 197 17.15 10.85 23.61
CA LEU A 197 17.47 10.94 22.19
C LEU A 197 16.27 11.43 21.37
N GLU A 198 15.30 12.12 22.00
CA GLU A 198 14.12 12.63 21.32
C GLU A 198 14.51 13.47 20.11
N GLU A 199 14.03 13.05 18.94
CA GLU A 199 14.33 13.68 17.68
C GLU A 199 13.15 14.49 17.21
N LYS A 200 13.41 15.74 16.81
CA LYS A 200 12.44 16.50 16.02
C LYS A 200 12.37 15.92 14.62
N MET A 201 11.18 15.97 14.03
CA MET A 201 10.97 15.53 12.65
C MET A 201 11.86 16.34 11.69
N PRO A 202 12.69 15.68 10.86
CA PRO A 202 13.63 16.39 9.99
C PRO A 202 12.91 17.17 8.90
N ARG A 203 13.56 18.21 8.35
CA ARG A 203 12.96 19.08 7.32
C ARG A 203 12.45 18.31 6.10
N ALA A 204 13.20 17.30 5.66
CA ALA A 204 12.80 16.46 4.53
C ALA A 204 11.51 15.66 4.82
N ALA A 205 11.31 15.22 6.07
CA ALA A 205 10.07 14.55 6.47
C ALA A 205 8.87 15.49 6.44
N TRP A 206 9.05 16.77 6.81
CA TRP A 206 7.99 17.78 6.66
C TRP A 206 7.57 18.00 5.22
N MET A 207 8.52 18.02 4.28
CA MET A 207 8.22 18.14 2.85
C MET A 207 7.43 16.95 2.32
N LEU A 208 7.71 15.74 2.82
CA LEU A 208 7.01 14.51 2.41
C LEU A 208 5.67 14.31 3.12
N LEU A 209 5.37 15.07 4.18
CA LEU A 209 4.18 14.84 5.01
C LEU A 209 2.89 15.00 4.20
N ALA A 210 2.76 16.11 3.48
CA ALA A 210 1.58 16.41 2.69
C ALA A 210 1.32 15.38 1.57
N PRO A 211 2.28 15.06 0.68
CA PRO A 211 2.05 14.05 -0.36
C PRO A 211 1.81 12.66 0.23
N ASN A 212 2.47 12.29 1.33
CA ASN A 212 2.26 10.98 1.95
C ASN A 212 0.88 10.88 2.63
N ALA A 213 0.44 11.92 3.33
CA ALA A 213 -0.89 11.99 3.94
C ALA A 213 -2.01 11.97 2.89
N ALA A 214 -1.83 12.71 1.79
CA ALA A 214 -2.77 12.71 0.67
C ALA A 214 -2.82 11.33 -0.03
N TYR A 215 -1.69 10.62 -0.14
CA TYR A 215 -1.71 9.25 -0.64
C TYR A 215 -2.47 8.29 0.31
N TYR A 216 -2.27 8.37 1.63
CA TYR A 216 -3.06 7.57 2.56
C TYR A 216 -4.55 7.93 2.50
N TRP A 217 -4.90 9.21 2.37
CA TRP A 217 -6.29 9.61 2.11
C TRP A 217 -6.85 8.94 0.84
N TYR A 218 -6.10 8.94 -0.25
CA TYR A 218 -6.49 8.26 -1.49
C TYR A 218 -6.66 6.75 -1.27
N LEU A 219 -5.70 6.09 -0.61
CA LEU A 219 -5.75 4.66 -0.28
C LEU A 219 -6.98 4.29 0.57
N ILE A 220 -7.35 5.16 1.51
CA ILE A 220 -8.52 4.98 2.39
C ILE A 220 -9.82 5.14 1.61
N THR A 221 -9.92 6.21 0.82
CA THR A 221 -11.15 6.60 0.15
C THR A 221 -11.41 5.81 -1.12
N GLU A 222 -10.40 5.63 -1.98
CA GLU A 222 -10.53 4.86 -3.22
C GLU A 222 -10.60 3.36 -2.92
N GLY A 223 -9.64 2.86 -2.13
CA GLY A 223 -9.54 1.44 -1.77
C GLY A 223 -10.55 0.97 -0.72
N GLN A 224 -11.42 1.85 -0.21
CA GLN A 224 -12.42 1.55 0.82
C GLN A 224 -11.83 0.88 2.07
N THR A 225 -10.60 1.26 2.46
CA THR A 225 -9.83 0.63 3.54
C THR A 225 -10.04 1.28 4.91
N PHE A 226 -11.05 2.14 5.07
CA PHE A 226 -11.24 2.94 6.28
C PHE A 226 -11.24 2.14 7.58
N ILE A 227 -11.94 0.99 7.61
CA ILE A 227 -12.00 0.13 8.80
C ILE A 227 -10.59 -0.35 9.19
N LEU A 228 -9.86 -0.92 8.21
CA LEU A 228 -8.50 -1.42 8.41
C LEU A 228 -7.54 -0.29 8.83
N PHE A 229 -7.69 0.89 8.23
CA PHE A 229 -6.92 2.08 8.59
C PHE A 229 -7.16 2.49 10.04
N ILE A 230 -8.42 2.57 10.50
CA ILE A 230 -8.75 2.94 11.88
C ILE A 230 -8.18 1.94 12.88
N PHE A 231 -8.31 0.63 12.63
CA PHE A 231 -7.69 -0.38 13.48
C PHE A 231 -6.17 -0.22 13.56
N THR A 232 -5.52 0.03 12.42
CA THR A 232 -4.07 0.24 12.37
C THR A 232 -3.67 1.50 13.13
N PHE A 233 -4.38 2.61 12.91
CA PHE A 233 -4.11 3.88 13.59
C PHE A 233 -4.33 3.79 15.12
N PHE A 234 -5.38 3.08 15.54
CA PHE A 234 -5.62 2.78 16.94
C PHE A 234 -4.47 1.96 17.53
N ALA A 235 -4.04 0.90 16.84
CA ALA A 235 -2.92 0.07 17.27
C ALA A 235 -1.61 0.87 17.38
N MET A 236 -1.34 1.77 16.41
CA MET A 236 -0.20 2.69 16.46
C MET A 236 -0.27 3.60 17.69
N THR A 237 -1.43 4.21 17.94
CA THR A 237 -1.64 5.12 19.09
C THR A 237 -1.49 4.38 20.43
N ALA A 238 -2.11 3.21 20.56
CA ALA A 238 -1.97 2.35 21.73
C ALA A 238 -0.50 1.94 21.96
N MET A 239 0.25 1.67 20.88
CA MET A 239 1.66 1.38 20.97
C MET A 239 2.48 2.59 21.45
N VAL A 240 2.18 3.80 20.98
CA VAL A 240 2.81 5.02 21.51
C VAL A 240 2.55 5.16 23.00
N MET A 241 1.31 4.98 23.45
CA MET A 241 0.96 5.05 24.87
C MET A 241 1.74 4.00 25.69
N HIS A 242 1.80 2.76 25.20
CA HIS A 242 2.54 1.68 25.86
C HIS A 242 4.05 1.95 25.93
N GLN A 243 4.67 2.40 24.83
CA GLN A 243 6.11 2.67 24.79
C GLN A 243 6.48 3.92 25.61
N ARG A 244 5.59 4.93 25.67
CA ARG A 244 5.78 6.12 26.51
C ARG A 244 5.82 5.76 28.01
N ARG A 245 5.01 4.80 28.45
CA ARG A 245 5.08 4.25 29.82
C ARG A 245 6.43 3.58 30.12
N ARG A 246 7.14 3.11 29.09
CA ARG A 246 8.51 2.54 29.18
C ARG A 246 9.62 3.58 28.96
N GLY A 247 9.29 4.87 28.91
CA GLY A 247 10.29 5.94 28.72
C GLY A 247 10.80 6.10 27.29
N MET A 248 10.16 5.45 26.31
CA MET A 248 10.48 5.58 24.89
C MET A 248 9.50 6.52 24.19
N VAL A 249 9.98 7.19 23.15
CA VAL A 249 9.21 8.12 22.31
C VAL A 249 9.40 7.77 20.83
N PRO A 250 8.45 8.08 19.93
CA PRO A 250 8.66 7.87 18.50
C PRO A 250 9.87 8.66 17.99
N ASN A 251 10.70 8.04 17.15
CA ASN A 251 11.81 8.71 16.46
C ASN A 251 11.31 9.48 15.22
N GLY A 252 12.20 10.07 14.43
CA GLY A 252 11.81 10.84 13.24
C GLY A 252 10.93 10.09 12.23
N ASN A 253 11.14 8.78 12.03
CA ASN A 253 10.30 7.96 11.15
C ASN A 253 8.93 7.67 11.78
N GLY A 254 8.90 7.39 13.09
CA GLY A 254 7.67 7.13 13.83
C GLY A 254 6.77 8.36 13.87
N LEU A 255 7.34 9.54 14.15
CA LEU A 255 6.62 10.82 14.10
C LEU A 255 6.06 11.10 12.70
N PHE A 256 6.88 10.89 11.65
CA PHE A 256 6.46 11.07 10.27
C PHE A 256 5.24 10.21 9.91
N MET A 257 5.25 8.92 10.28
CA MET A 257 4.12 8.03 10.04
C MET A 257 2.88 8.44 10.83
N LEU A 258 3.04 8.76 12.11
CA LEU A 258 1.92 9.08 12.99
C LEU A 258 1.24 10.39 12.56
N TYR A 259 2.01 11.39 12.15
CA TYR A 259 1.49 12.62 11.57
C TYR A 259 0.88 12.41 10.19
N SER A 260 1.48 11.56 9.34
CA SER A 260 0.90 11.23 8.02
C SER A 260 -0.47 10.56 8.17
N PHE A 261 -0.61 9.59 9.08
CA PHE A 261 -1.88 8.94 9.38
C PHE A 261 -2.88 9.91 10.01
N SER A 262 -2.44 10.75 10.96
CA SER A 262 -3.32 11.75 11.59
C SER A 262 -3.86 12.75 10.56
N ALA A 263 -2.99 13.26 9.69
CA ALA A 263 -3.38 14.17 8.62
C ALA A 263 -4.31 13.49 7.60
N ALA A 264 -4.04 12.24 7.22
CA ALA A 264 -4.93 11.46 6.36
C ALA A 264 -6.32 11.28 6.96
N LEU A 265 -6.42 11.01 8.27
CA LEU A 265 -7.71 10.91 8.97
C LEU A 265 -8.50 12.24 8.92
N VAL A 266 -7.81 13.37 9.11
CA VAL A 266 -8.44 14.70 8.97
C VAL A 266 -8.91 14.92 7.54
N LEU A 267 -8.11 14.57 6.52
CA LEU A 267 -8.52 14.67 5.12
C LEU A 267 -9.74 13.81 4.82
N VAL A 268 -9.82 12.58 5.36
CA VAL A 268 -10.99 11.71 5.22
C VAL A 268 -12.22 12.35 5.88
N ALA A 269 -12.08 12.92 7.08
CA ALA A 269 -13.17 13.59 7.75
C ALA A 269 -13.71 14.78 6.92
N VAL A 270 -12.82 15.65 6.43
CA VAL A 270 -13.19 16.78 5.56
C VAL A 270 -13.89 16.29 4.29
N TRP A 271 -13.36 15.25 3.65
CA TRP A 271 -13.92 14.65 2.45
C TRP A 271 -15.33 14.10 2.65
N VAL A 272 -15.53 13.32 3.73
CA VAL A 272 -16.83 12.75 4.08
C VAL A 272 -17.83 13.84 4.45
N SER A 273 -17.41 14.85 5.22
CA SER A 273 -18.28 15.98 5.59
C SER A 273 -18.74 16.78 4.37
N TYR A 274 -17.86 17.01 3.39
CA TYR A 274 -18.20 17.74 2.17
C TYR A 274 -19.24 17.01 1.31
N LEU A 275 -19.15 15.67 1.22
CA LEU A 275 -19.99 14.84 0.36
C LEU A 275 -21.14 14.15 1.11
N TRP A 276 -21.40 14.52 2.36
CA TRP A 276 -22.35 13.84 3.24
C TRP A 276 -23.78 13.82 2.69
N ASN A 277 -24.19 14.91 2.04
CA ASN A 277 -25.56 15.11 1.54
C ASN A 277 -25.76 14.57 0.11
N ASP A 278 -24.75 13.98 -0.52
CA ASP A 278 -24.88 13.42 -1.86
C ASP A 278 -25.63 12.07 -1.81
N GLY A 279 -26.92 12.11 -2.13
CA GLY A 279 -27.79 10.94 -2.13
C GLY A 279 -27.50 9.92 -3.23
N VAL A 280 -26.77 10.29 -4.30
CA VAL A 280 -26.44 9.38 -5.42
C VAL A 280 -25.26 8.51 -5.04
N LEU A 281 -24.18 9.12 -4.55
CA LEU A 281 -22.98 8.39 -4.13
C LEU A 281 -23.24 7.46 -2.94
N ARG A 282 -24.19 7.82 -2.07
CA ARG A 282 -24.58 7.01 -0.91
C ARG A 282 -25.28 5.70 -1.27
N LYS A 283 -25.84 5.58 -2.48
CA LYS A 283 -26.49 4.33 -2.93
C LYS A 283 -25.49 3.18 -3.09
N LYS A 284 -24.25 3.47 -3.50
CA LYS A 284 -23.23 2.45 -3.76
C LYS A 284 -22.71 1.78 -2.49
N HIS A 285 -22.55 2.55 -1.41
CA HIS A 285 -22.04 2.06 -0.13
C HIS A 285 -23.08 2.25 0.98
N PRO A 286 -24.15 1.43 1.01
CA PRO A 286 -25.15 1.50 2.06
C PRO A 286 -24.54 1.04 3.38
N GLY A 287 -24.47 1.92 4.37
CA GLY A 287 -23.92 1.58 5.67
C GLY A 287 -23.79 2.76 6.63
N LEU A 288 -23.44 2.44 7.88
CA LEU A 288 -23.15 3.43 8.93
C LEU A 288 -21.83 4.18 8.66
N ILE A 289 -20.87 3.49 8.02
CA ILE A 289 -19.58 4.02 7.60
C ILE A 289 -19.66 4.27 6.10
N TYR A 290 -19.76 5.54 5.72
CA TYR A 290 -19.82 5.98 4.33
C TYR A 290 -18.57 6.79 3.99
N VAL A 291 -17.79 6.31 3.03
CA VAL A 291 -16.60 7.00 2.52
C VAL A 291 -16.70 7.06 1.00
N PRO A 292 -17.02 8.22 0.40
CA PRO A 292 -17.15 8.34 -1.05
C PRO A 292 -15.82 8.08 -1.77
N GLN A 293 -15.85 7.31 -2.86
CA GLN A 293 -14.68 7.08 -3.72
C GLN A 293 -14.41 8.31 -4.60
N PRO A 294 -13.19 8.86 -4.63
CA PRO A 294 -12.81 9.96 -5.51
C PRO A 294 -13.14 9.73 -6.98
N ARG A 295 -12.93 8.51 -7.52
CA ARG A 295 -13.27 8.22 -8.92
C ARG A 295 -14.77 8.26 -9.21
N ALA A 296 -15.60 7.80 -8.27
CA ALA A 296 -17.05 7.88 -8.42
C ALA A 296 -17.53 9.33 -8.41
N VAL A 297 -16.98 10.17 -7.53
CA VAL A 297 -17.25 11.63 -7.49
C VAL A 297 -16.85 12.29 -8.80
N TYR A 298 -15.63 12.00 -9.29
CA TYR A 298 -15.12 12.58 -10.52
C TYR A 298 -15.96 12.21 -11.73
N THR A 299 -16.27 10.93 -11.92
CA THR A 299 -17.04 10.47 -13.07
C THR A 299 -18.48 10.99 -13.07
N LEU A 300 -19.09 11.14 -11.89
CA LEU A 300 -20.45 11.63 -11.77
C LEU A 300 -20.55 13.15 -11.97
N HIS A 301 -19.69 13.93 -11.33
CA HIS A 301 -19.85 15.38 -11.24
C HIS A 301 -18.91 16.17 -12.17
N LEU A 302 -17.72 15.65 -12.47
CA LEU A 302 -16.70 16.38 -13.21
C LEU A 302 -16.62 15.94 -14.68
N HIS A 303 -16.84 14.65 -14.98
CA HIS A 303 -16.82 14.18 -16.36
C HIS A 303 -18.03 14.68 -17.18
N LEU A 304 -19.18 14.88 -16.53
CA LEU A 304 -20.40 15.40 -17.16
C LEU A 304 -20.25 16.84 -17.67
N HIS A 305 -19.41 17.65 -17.03
CA HIS A 305 -19.12 19.02 -17.46
C HIS A 305 -18.27 19.09 -18.73
N HIS A 306 -17.49 18.05 -19.04
CA HIS A 306 -16.66 18.03 -20.25
C HIS A 306 -17.47 17.65 -21.50
N ASN A 307 -18.47 16.77 -21.37
CA ASN A 307 -19.33 16.34 -22.48
C ASN A 307 -20.51 17.30 -22.77
N THR A 308 -20.75 18.31 -21.92
CA THR A 308 -21.78 19.35 -22.18
C THR A 308 -21.23 20.59 -22.89
N GLN A 309 -19.93 20.61 -23.21
CA GLN A 309 -19.27 21.70 -23.94
C GLN A 309 -18.77 21.31 -25.34
N THR A 310 -19.16 20.13 -25.85
CA THR A 310 -18.96 19.68 -27.24
C THR A 310 -20.31 19.39 -27.87
#